data_AF-A0A3D1B4K3-F1
#
_entry.id   AF-A0A3D1B4K3-F1
#
_cell.length_a   1.000
_cell.length_b   1.000
_cell.length_c   1.000
_cell.angle_alpha   90.00
_cell.angle_beta   90.00
_cell.angle_gamma   90.00
#
_symmetry.space_group_name_H-M   'P 1'
#
loop_
_entity.id
_entity.type
_entity.pdbx_description
1 polymer ?
#
loop_
_entity_poly.entity_id
_entity_poly.type
_entity_poly.pdbx_seq_one_letter_code
_entity_poly.pdbx_strand_id
1 'polypeptide(L)'
;DYRFVHRDLEHLLSGDDMLAERYRLFARRHLLSAQRIYQGFVDAGILQMTPPQVEALAVNAWIIMTSWVPFLCTVDGSEDIRMDRNMLRRGIFQLLALEEGFVTDAARLGVSSLLAQLHAPIMNG
;
A
#
# COMPACT_ATOMS: atom_id res chain seq x y z
N ASP A 1 3.89 3.86 23.98
CA ASP A 1 4.71 2.77 23.38
C ASP A 1 4.02 2.13 22.18
N TYR A 2 3.99 2.78 21.01
CA TYR A 2 3.41 2.18 19.78
C TYR A 2 4.43 1.78 18.70
N ARG A 3 5.46 1.06 19.16
CA ARG A 3 5.99 -0.11 18.42
C ARG A 3 4.96 -1.26 18.34
N PHE A 4 3.81 -1.09 19.01
CA PHE A 4 2.74 -2.06 19.22
C PHE A 4 2.04 -2.57 17.96
N VAL A 5 1.87 -1.88 16.82
CA VAL A 5 1.02 -2.48 15.75
C VAL A 5 1.72 -3.56 14.92
N HIS A 6 2.97 -3.34 14.49
CA HIS A 6 3.77 -4.39 13.84
C HIS A 6 4.19 -5.47 14.85
N ARG A 7 4.53 -5.05 16.08
CA ARG A 7 4.95 -5.94 17.16
C ARG A 7 3.80 -6.76 17.74
N ASP A 8 2.59 -6.20 17.87
CA ASP A 8 1.39 -6.92 18.34
C ASP A 8 0.85 -7.82 17.28
N LEU A 9 0.96 -7.52 16.00
CA LEU A 9 0.57 -8.51 15.02
C LEU A 9 1.48 -9.74 15.16
N GLU A 10 2.80 -9.58 15.28
CA GLU A 10 3.69 -10.71 15.60
C GLU A 10 3.40 -11.34 16.98
N HIS A 11 3.11 -10.55 18.02
CA HIS A 11 2.82 -11.05 19.38
C HIS A 11 1.45 -11.74 19.50
N LEU A 12 0.39 -11.16 18.93
CA LEU A 12 -0.98 -11.69 18.88
C LEU A 12 -1.04 -12.97 18.04
N LEU A 13 -0.28 -13.04 16.94
CA LEU A 13 -0.19 -14.27 16.15
C LEU A 13 0.70 -15.32 16.82
N SER A 14 1.63 -14.94 17.70
CA SER A 14 2.42 -15.91 18.49
C SER A 14 1.66 -16.50 19.69
N GLY A 15 0.59 -15.85 20.14
CA GLY A 15 -0.22 -16.28 21.29
C GLY A 15 -1.48 -17.09 20.94
N ASP A 16 -1.89 -17.12 19.67
CA ASP A 16 -3.07 -17.84 19.18
C ASP A 16 -2.85 -18.36 17.75
N ASP A 17 -2.58 -19.66 17.64
CA ASP A 17 -2.32 -20.36 16.37
C ASP A 17 -3.48 -20.26 15.37
N MET A 18 -4.73 -20.18 15.86
CA MET A 18 -5.91 -20.07 15.01
C MET A 18 -6.04 -18.65 14.45
N LEU A 19 -5.73 -17.63 15.25
CA LEU A 19 -5.63 -16.25 14.78
C LEU A 19 -4.49 -16.10 13.76
N ALA A 20 -3.34 -16.72 14.03
CA ALA A 20 -2.18 -16.79 13.13
C ALA A 20 -2.54 -17.35 11.76
N GLU A 21 -3.20 -18.50 11.72
CA GLU A 21 -3.62 -19.13 10.47
C GLU A 21 -4.65 -18.28 9.72
N ARG A 22 -5.65 -17.72 10.42
CA ARG A 22 -6.67 -16.88 9.80
C ARG A 22 -6.06 -15.62 9.19
N TYR A 23 -5.10 -14.99 9.85
CA TYR A 23 -4.40 -13.82 9.33
C TYR A 23 -3.53 -14.18 8.12
N ARG A 24 -2.80 -15.31 8.16
CA ARG A 24 -2.03 -15.80 7.00
C ARG A 24 -2.92 -16.02 5.79
N LEU A 25 -4.08 -16.64 5.96
CA LEU A 25 -5.04 -16.84 4.88
C LEU A 25 -5.59 -15.52 4.36
N PHE A 26 -5.88 -14.57 5.24
CA PHE A 26 -6.32 -13.22 4.89
C PHE A 26 -5.26 -12.47 4.05
N ALA A 27 -4.02 -12.41 4.53
CA ALA A 27 -2.90 -11.76 3.82
C ALA A 27 -2.68 -12.40 2.44
N ARG A 28 -2.70 -13.73 2.35
CA ARG A 28 -2.58 -14.45 1.07
C ARG A 28 -3.70 -14.10 0.09
N ARG A 29 -4.95 -14.01 0.56
CA ARG A 29 -6.09 -13.61 -0.27
C ARG A 29 -5.95 -12.18 -0.78
N HIS A 30 -5.47 -11.27 0.06
CA HIS A 30 -5.24 -9.88 -0.34
C HIS A 30 -4.13 -9.74 -1.37
N LEU A 31 -3.01 -10.45 -1.20
CA LEU A 31 -1.92 -10.48 -2.18
C LEU A 31 -2.41 -11.00 -3.54
N LEU A 32 -3.16 -12.11 -3.56
CA LEU A 32 -3.77 -12.63 -4.79
C LEU A 32 -4.77 -11.64 -5.41
N SER A 33 -5.48 -10.86 -4.61
CA SER A 33 -6.38 -9.82 -5.11
C SER A 33 -5.59 -8.67 -5.76
N ALA A 34 -4.52 -8.20 -5.11
CA ALA A 34 -3.65 -7.16 -5.64
C ALA A 34 -2.98 -7.60 -6.95
N GLN A 35 -2.49 -8.84 -7.03
CA GLN A 35 -1.95 -9.41 -8.27
C GLN A 35 -2.98 -9.40 -9.41
N ARG A 36 -4.24 -9.78 -9.14
CA ARG A 36 -5.30 -9.75 -10.16
C ARG A 36 -5.62 -8.33 -10.61
N ILE A 37 -5.58 -7.34 -9.71
CA ILE A 37 -5.78 -5.93 -10.06
C ILE A 37 -4.66 -5.47 -11.00
N TYR A 38 -3.41 -5.72 -10.63
CA TYR A 38 -2.26 -5.36 -11.47
C TYR A 38 -2.26 -6.08 -12.82
N GLN A 39 -2.62 -7.36 -12.84
CA GLN A 39 -2.80 -8.08 -14.10
C GLN A 39 -3.90 -7.45 -14.96
N GLY A 40 -5.03 -7.06 -14.37
CA GLY A 40 -6.09 -6.36 -15.08
C GLY A 40 -5.63 -5.03 -15.68
N PHE A 41 -4.76 -4.29 -15.01
CA PHE A 41 -4.16 -3.07 -15.56
C PHE A 41 -3.18 -3.35 -16.71
N VAL A 42 -2.45 -4.47 -16.66
CA VAL A 42 -1.60 -4.92 -17.77
C VAL A 42 -2.46 -5.32 -18.97
N ASP A 43 -3.50 -6.12 -18.74
CA ASP A 43 -4.42 -6.58 -19.79
C ASP A 43 -5.17 -5.41 -20.45
N ALA A 44 -5.45 -4.36 -19.69
CA ALA A 44 -6.06 -3.11 -20.18
C ALA A 44 -5.06 -2.16 -20.88
N GLY A 45 -3.76 -2.47 -20.92
CA GLY A 45 -2.73 -1.63 -21.51
C GLY A 45 -2.41 -0.35 -20.73
N ILE A 46 -2.79 -0.29 -19.45
CA ILE A 46 -2.49 0.84 -18.55
C ILE A 46 -1.06 0.73 -18.02
N LEU A 47 -0.65 -0.48 -17.65
CA LEU A 47 0.70 -0.78 -17.16
C LEU A 47 1.39 -1.77 -18.11
N GLN A 48 2.70 -1.63 -18.26
CA GLN A 48 3.56 -2.57 -18.97
C GLN A 48 4.51 -3.24 -17.99
N MET A 49 4.11 -4.42 -17.54
CA MET A 49 4.86 -5.22 -16.56
C MET A 49 5.00 -6.66 -17.02
N THR A 50 6.13 -7.26 -16.66
CA THR A 50 6.34 -8.71 -16.71
C THR A 50 5.62 -9.38 -15.53
N PRO A 51 5.32 -10.70 -15.60
CA PRO A 51 4.68 -11.40 -14.48
C PRO A 51 5.44 -11.29 -13.14
N PRO A 52 6.79 -11.36 -13.09
CA PRO A 52 7.52 -11.11 -11.84
C PRO A 52 7.36 -9.68 -11.32
N GLN A 53 7.22 -8.68 -12.20
CA GLN A 53 6.98 -7.29 -11.80
C GLN A 53 5.56 -7.10 -11.23
N VAL A 54 4.55 -7.77 -11.81
CA VAL A 54 3.17 -7.80 -11.27
C VAL A 54 3.17 -8.37 -9.84
N GLU A 55 3.88 -9.48 -9.63
CA GLU A 55 4.01 -10.08 -8.30
C GLU A 55 4.72 -9.14 -7.32
N ALA A 56 5.85 -8.56 -7.73
CA ALA A 56 6.60 -7.62 -6.90
C ALA A 56 5.77 -6.39 -6.50
N LEU A 57 5.04 -5.79 -7.44
CA LEU A 57 4.20 -4.62 -7.14
C LEU A 57 3.03 -4.97 -6.23
N ALA A 58 2.40 -6.13 -6.40
CA ALA A 58 1.35 -6.58 -5.48
C ALA A 58 1.85 -6.74 -4.04
N VAL A 59 3.07 -7.27 -3.85
CA VAL A 59 3.69 -7.39 -2.53
C VAL A 59 4.02 -6.01 -1.95
N ASN A 60 4.63 -5.13 -2.74
CA ASN A 60 4.97 -3.78 -2.29
C ASN A 60 3.72 -2.97 -1.90
N ALA A 61 2.65 -3.07 -2.70
CA ALA A 61 1.36 -2.46 -2.44
C ALA A 61 0.80 -2.92 -1.08
N TRP A 62 0.84 -4.22 -0.81
CA TRP A 62 0.40 -4.77 0.47
C TRP A 62 1.21 -4.22 1.64
N ILE A 63 2.54 -4.21 1.53
CA ILE A 63 3.44 -3.69 2.58
C ILE A 63 3.13 -2.23 2.89
N ILE A 64 2.93 -1.39 1.87
CA ILE A 64 2.57 0.02 2.06
C ILE A 64 1.22 0.13 2.77
N MET A 65 0.19 -0.58 2.29
CA MET A 65 -1.16 -0.52 2.88
C MET A 65 -1.17 -0.92 4.36
N THR A 66 -0.41 -1.94 4.75
CA THR A 66 -0.36 -2.41 6.14
C THR A 66 0.56 -1.57 7.03
N SER A 67 1.55 -0.88 6.45
CA SER A 67 2.57 -0.15 7.21
C SER A 67 2.34 1.37 7.25
N TRP A 68 1.35 1.89 6.51
CA TRP A 68 1.11 3.33 6.39
C TRP A 68 0.76 4.03 7.71
N VAL A 69 -0.21 3.50 8.47
CA VAL A 69 -0.62 4.09 9.75
C VAL A 69 0.51 4.01 10.80
N PRO A 70 1.18 2.85 11.01
CA PRO A 70 2.33 2.78 11.90
C PRO A 70 3.47 3.75 11.54
N PHE A 71 3.71 3.93 10.24
CA PHE A 71 4.68 4.93 9.76
C PHE A 71 4.28 6.34 10.16
N LEU A 72 3.01 6.73 9.95
CA LEU A 72 2.52 8.06 10.35
C LEU A 72 2.68 8.31 11.85
N CYS A 73 2.30 7.35 12.71
CA CYS A 73 2.46 7.45 14.17
C CYS A 73 3.92 7.71 14.57
N THR A 74 4.86 7.07 13.86
CA THR A 74 6.29 7.24 14.12
C THR A 74 6.78 8.62 13.72
N VAL A 75 6.28 9.18 12.61
CA VAL A 75 6.72 10.49 12.09
C VAL A 75 6.11 11.66 12.87
N ASP A 76 4.84 11.57 13.26
CA ASP A 76 4.14 12.64 13.98
C ASP A 76 4.46 12.66 15.49
N GLY A 77 4.99 11.55 16.03
CA GLY A 77 5.27 11.41 17.46
C GLY A 77 4.02 11.33 18.34
N SER A 78 2.83 11.25 17.74
CA SER A 78 1.55 11.13 18.43
C SER A 78 1.05 9.68 18.40
N GLU A 79 0.55 9.21 19.54
CA GLU A 79 0.03 7.84 19.68
C GLU A 79 -1.39 7.70 19.12
N ASP A 80 -2.12 8.81 19.01
CA ASP A 80 -3.50 8.90 18.53
C ASP A 80 -3.61 9.79 17.29
N ILE A 81 -3.05 9.32 16.18
CA ILE A 81 -3.28 9.97 14.88
C ILE A 81 -4.72 9.73 14.44
N ARG A 82 -5.52 10.81 14.45
CA ARG A 82 -6.77 10.84 13.70
C ARG A 82 -6.45 10.98 12.23
N MET A 83 -6.56 9.87 11.51
CA MET A 83 -6.30 9.81 10.08
C MET A 83 -7.21 10.79 9.34
N ASP A 84 -6.61 11.86 8.80
CA ASP A 84 -7.34 12.85 8.01
C ASP A 84 -7.34 12.48 6.52
N ARG A 85 -8.07 13.28 5.72
CA ARG A 85 -8.17 13.07 4.28
C ARG A 85 -6.82 13.21 3.57
N ASN A 86 -5.92 14.06 4.05
CA ASN A 86 -4.61 14.29 3.44
C ASN A 86 -3.67 13.11 3.72
N MET A 87 -3.69 12.57 4.93
CA MET A 87 -2.95 11.36 5.30
C MET A 87 -3.38 10.16 4.46
N LEU A 88 -4.69 9.99 4.22
CA LEU A 88 -5.19 8.97 3.29
C LEU A 88 -4.72 9.20 1.86
N ARG A 89 -4.84 10.42 1.35
CA ARG A 89 -4.39 10.78 -0.02
C ARG A 89 -2.90 10.51 -0.22
N ARG A 90 -2.06 10.79 0.78
CA ARG A 90 -0.63 10.49 0.76
C ARG A 90 -0.36 8.99 0.71
N GLY A 91 -1.07 8.17 1.48
CA GLY A 91 -0.94 6.71 1.41
C GLY A 91 -1.26 6.17 0.02
N ILE A 92 -2.34 6.68 -0.60
CA ILE A 92 -2.71 6.34 -1.98
C ILE A 92 -1.64 6.85 -2.96
N PHE A 93 -1.11 8.05 -2.77
CA PHE A 93 -0.04 8.59 -3.60
C PHE A 93 1.21 7.71 -3.56
N GLN A 94 1.65 7.26 -2.38
CA GLN A 94 2.81 6.37 -2.24
C GLN A 94 2.61 5.04 -2.97
N LEU A 95 1.40 4.49 -2.93
CA LEU A 95 1.05 3.28 -3.67
C LEU A 95 1.16 3.50 -5.19
N LEU A 96 0.53 4.55 -5.70
CA LEU A 96 0.52 4.84 -7.14
C LEU A 96 1.89 5.28 -7.68
N ALA A 97 2.72 5.90 -6.85
CA ALA A 97 4.08 6.27 -7.23
C ALA A 97 4.95 5.05 -7.60
N LEU A 98 4.68 3.87 -7.04
CA LEU A 98 5.35 2.62 -7.43
C LEU A 98 5.03 2.20 -8.87
N GLU A 99 3.88 2.61 -9.38
CA GLU A 99 3.35 2.19 -10.67
C GLU A 99 3.87 3.09 -11.80
N GLU A 100 4.34 4.31 -11.48
CA GLU A 100 4.71 5.35 -12.45
C GLU A 100 5.75 4.87 -13.47
N GLY A 101 6.72 4.06 -13.05
CA GLY A 101 7.75 3.49 -13.93
C GLY A 101 7.24 2.45 -14.92
N PHE A 102 6.02 1.94 -14.73
CA PHE A 102 5.39 0.92 -15.57
C PHE A 102 4.23 1.48 -16.40
N VAL A 103 3.85 2.75 -16.20
CA VAL A 103 2.74 3.36 -16.94
C VAL A 103 3.07 3.44 -18.42
N THR A 104 2.16 2.94 -19.25
CA THR A 104 2.29 3.04 -20.71
C THR A 104 2.15 4.48 -21.17
N ASP A 105 2.72 4.81 -22.34
CA ASP A 105 2.60 6.16 -22.89
C ASP A 105 1.14 6.58 -23.12
N ALA A 106 0.27 5.63 -23.48
CA ALA A 106 -1.16 5.88 -23.67
C ALA A 106 -1.88 6.28 -22.37
N ALA A 107 -1.47 5.70 -21.23
CA ALA A 107 -2.09 5.98 -19.93
C ALA A 107 -1.40 7.12 -19.15
N ARG A 108 -0.20 7.55 -19.57
CA ARG A 108 0.66 8.52 -18.87
C ARG A 108 -0.08 9.78 -18.46
N LEU A 109 -0.82 10.41 -19.39
CA LEU A 109 -1.57 11.64 -19.10
C LEU A 109 -2.63 11.46 -18.00
N GLY A 110 -3.38 10.35 -18.05
CA GLY A 110 -4.42 10.05 -17.07
C GLY A 110 -3.84 9.79 -15.69
N VAL A 111 -2.77 8.98 -15.62
CA VAL A 111 -2.10 8.65 -14.36
C VAL A 111 -1.43 9.87 -13.75
N SER A 112 -0.73 10.70 -14.54
CA SER A 112 -0.13 11.95 -14.03
C SER A 112 -1.19 12.93 -13.52
N SER A 113 -2.34 13.03 -14.17
CA SER A 113 -3.45 13.86 -13.68
C SER A 113 -4.00 13.36 -12.34
N LEU A 114 -4.12 12.04 -12.17
CA LEU A 114 -4.54 11.42 -10.91
C LEU A 114 -3.51 11.66 -9.79
N LEU A 115 -2.22 11.44 -10.06
CA LEU A 115 -1.14 11.68 -9.09
C LEU A 115 -1.08 13.13 -8.63
N ALA A 116 -1.27 14.09 -9.55
CA ALA A 116 -1.30 15.51 -9.22
C ALA A 116 -2.45 15.88 -8.26
N GLN A 117 -3.60 15.21 -8.36
CA GLN A 117 -4.74 15.42 -7.44
C GLN A 117 -4.51 14.82 -6.05
N LEU A 118 -3.64 13.82 -5.94
CA LEU A 118 -3.35 13.10 -4.71
C LEU A 118 -2.12 13.64 -3.97
N HIS A 119 -1.24 14.37 -4.67
CA HIS A 119 -0.03 14.92 -4.08
C HIS A 119 -0.36 15.92 -2.96
N ALA A 120 0.18 15.66 -1.77
CA ALA A 120 0.16 16.56 -0.63
C ALA A 120 1.52 16.50 0.09
N PRO A 121 2.17 17.64 0.38
CA PRO A 121 3.52 17.68 0.98
C PRO A 121 3.51 17.00 2.35
N ILE A 122 4.54 16.20 2.69
CA ILE A 122 4.57 15.39 3.92
C ILE A 122 4.66 16.24 5.19
N MET A 123 5.46 17.31 5.16
CA MET A 123 5.62 18.28 6.23
C MET A 123 5.06 19.62 5.75
N ASN A 124 4.21 20.26 6.56
CA ASN A 124 3.99 21.69 6.42
C ASN A 124 5.23 22.35 7.05
N GLY A 125 5.93 23.20 6.29
CA GLY A 125 6.98 24.04 6.85
C GLY A 125 6.45 24.98 7.91
#